data_AF-A0A2B7Z454-F1
#
_entry.id   AF-A0A2B7Z454-F1
#
_cell.length_a   1.000
_cell.length_b   1.000
_cell.length_c   1.000
_cell.angle_alpha   90.00
_cell.angle_beta   90.00
_cell.angle_gamma   90.00
#
_symmetry.space_group_name_H-M   'P 1'
#
loop_
_entity.id
_entity.type
_entity.pdbx_description
1 polymer ?
#
loop_
_entity_poly.entity_id
_entity_poly.type
_entity_poly.pdbx_seq_one_letter_code
_entity_poly.pdbx_strand_id
1 'polypeptide(L)'
;MRSLPLAWLSEWAPFQLDALGLVTVFGAKEMNTSIGNLVHSWATDWLPVLGSYAVANNEIAQPEPGFVLYNITDGIMATDVSSWFTRWLMSFPLTYTATTIRLGMDGRPRPALHWAGAMAIGFSTTAVLLVFTIITDDAWGIANVAAMAFSVLLRQLMASQLRSSIDKTIENLQDDPGADVKIFLTLPNGKAVTILGSRQIVVNCILTDARPVSPRYYYLMRVASWAVFGAHAITLGMSTLFNQIFSVVALLLGTYLTAAHVGDSREAIGTRLRLEVDMGDPAWFRPPAYARLNMSPAEEEHMVHWSMMPQRSNTWWWERYRRNQLSILQQAECQPSNPAAREVRSTKGRV
;
A
#
# COMPACT_ATOMS: atom_id res chain seq x y z
N MET A 1 -40.32 -33.63 2.35
CA MET A 1 -39.11 -32.79 2.19
C MET A 1 -37.91 -33.72 2.25
N ARG A 2 -37.10 -33.79 1.19
CA ARG A 2 -35.87 -34.60 1.19
C ARG A 2 -34.86 -33.91 2.11
N SER A 3 -34.41 -34.60 3.16
CA SER A 3 -33.29 -34.13 3.97
C SER A 3 -32.06 -33.96 3.07
N LEU A 4 -31.42 -32.80 3.16
CA LEU A 4 -30.18 -32.53 2.42
C LEU A 4 -29.08 -33.47 2.94
N PRO A 5 -28.18 -33.97 2.07
CA PRO A 5 -27.22 -35.04 2.39
C PRO A 5 -26.18 -34.70 3.47
N LEU A 6 -26.15 -33.45 3.95
CA LEU A 6 -25.23 -32.96 4.99
C LEU A 6 -25.94 -32.21 6.13
N ALA A 7 -27.26 -32.31 6.24
CA ALA A 7 -28.03 -31.64 7.30
C ALA A 7 -27.56 -32.02 8.72
N TRP A 8 -27.00 -33.21 8.90
CA TRP A 8 -26.46 -33.67 10.19
C TRP A 8 -25.29 -32.82 10.71
N LEU A 9 -24.57 -32.09 9.84
CA LEU A 9 -23.50 -31.18 10.26
C LEU A 9 -24.03 -29.96 11.04
N SER A 10 -25.31 -29.64 10.92
CA SER A 10 -25.92 -28.56 11.71
C SER A 10 -25.96 -28.88 13.21
N GLU A 11 -26.04 -30.16 13.58
CA GLU A 11 -26.05 -30.65 14.96
C GLU A 11 -24.64 -30.95 15.48
N TRP A 12 -23.61 -30.86 14.62
CA TRP A 12 -22.24 -31.19 14.98
C TRP A 12 -21.58 -30.04 15.76
N ALA A 13 -21.48 -30.21 17.08
CA ALA A 13 -20.85 -29.24 17.98
C ALA A 13 -19.99 -29.88 19.09
N PRO A 14 -18.88 -30.58 18.75
CA PRO A 14 -18.02 -31.23 19.74
C PRO A 14 -17.25 -30.25 20.66
N PHE A 15 -17.15 -28.97 20.30
CA PHE A 15 -16.50 -27.93 21.08
C PHE A 15 -17.10 -26.55 20.76
N GLN A 16 -16.80 -25.56 21.61
CA GLN A 16 -17.19 -24.16 21.38
C GLN A 16 -15.99 -23.39 20.84
N LEU A 17 -16.20 -22.65 19.75
CA LEU A 17 -15.19 -21.81 19.13
C LEU A 17 -15.54 -20.34 19.40
N ASP A 18 -14.62 -19.58 20.00
CA ASP A 18 -14.77 -18.13 20.16
C ASP A 18 -14.43 -17.42 18.84
N ALA A 19 -15.36 -17.50 17.89
CA ALA A 19 -15.23 -16.90 16.58
C ALA A 19 -15.15 -15.37 16.67
N LEU A 20 -15.76 -14.79 17.70
CA LEU A 20 -15.80 -13.36 17.92
C LEU A 20 -14.43 -12.81 18.31
N GLY A 21 -13.74 -13.45 19.26
CA GLY A 21 -12.37 -13.11 19.63
C GLY A 21 -11.42 -13.22 18.44
N LEU A 22 -11.59 -14.24 17.59
CA LEU A 22 -10.79 -14.42 16.38
C LEU A 22 -10.98 -13.29 15.37
N VAL A 23 -12.22 -12.88 15.10
CA VAL A 23 -12.55 -11.84 14.10
C VAL A 23 -12.16 -10.43 14.55
N THR A 24 -12.15 -10.19 15.86
CA THR A 24 -11.86 -8.87 16.45
C THR A 24 -10.37 -8.62 16.65
N VAL A 25 -9.57 -9.66 16.93
CA VAL A 25 -8.14 -9.47 17.28
C VAL A 25 -7.20 -9.69 16.10
N PHE A 26 -7.50 -10.64 15.21
CA PHE A 26 -6.53 -11.02 14.18
C PHE A 26 -6.64 -10.16 12.92
N GLY A 27 -5.48 -9.84 12.35
CA GLY A 27 -5.36 -9.25 11.01
C GLY A 27 -5.63 -7.76 10.92
N ALA A 28 -6.09 -7.09 11.98
CA ALA A 28 -6.45 -5.66 11.90
C ALA A 28 -5.27 -4.76 11.52
N LYS A 29 -4.10 -5.00 12.14
CA LYS A 29 -2.88 -4.26 11.81
C LYS A 29 -2.43 -4.55 10.38
N GLU A 30 -2.41 -5.82 10.00
CA GLU A 30 -2.00 -6.27 8.67
C GLU A 30 -2.93 -5.71 7.59
N MET A 31 -4.24 -5.66 7.85
CA MET A 31 -5.24 -5.12 6.93
C MET A 31 -5.18 -3.59 6.86
N ASN A 32 -4.92 -2.91 7.97
CA ASN A 32 -4.67 -1.47 7.98
C ASN A 32 -3.51 -1.13 7.02
N THR A 33 -2.39 -1.85 7.10
CA THR A 33 -1.24 -1.65 6.20
C THR A 33 -1.56 -2.08 4.76
N SER A 34 -2.13 -3.26 4.56
CA SER A 34 -2.30 -3.86 3.22
C SER A 34 -3.38 -3.19 2.40
N ILE A 35 -4.48 -2.76 3.02
CA ILE A 35 -5.55 -2.03 2.31
C ILE A 35 -5.19 -0.54 2.20
N GLY A 36 -4.60 0.01 3.26
CA GLY A 36 -4.26 1.43 3.32
C GLY A 36 -3.09 1.82 2.41
N ASN A 37 -2.30 0.88 1.89
CA ASN A 37 -1.30 1.18 0.85
C ASN A 37 -1.93 1.56 -0.51
N LEU A 38 -3.25 1.38 -0.67
CA LEU A 38 -4.05 1.69 -1.86
C LEU A 38 -3.64 1.00 -3.16
N VAL A 39 -2.74 0.02 -3.11
CA VAL A 39 -2.38 -0.83 -4.25
C VAL A 39 -3.57 -1.72 -4.60
N HIS A 40 -3.79 -1.96 -5.89
CA HIS A 40 -4.77 -2.97 -6.32
C HIS A 40 -4.10 -4.33 -6.48
N SER A 41 -4.81 -5.37 -6.07
CA SER A 41 -4.48 -6.77 -6.32
C SER A 41 -5.42 -7.40 -7.33
N TRP A 42 -4.87 -8.16 -8.27
CA TRP A 42 -5.70 -8.97 -9.18
C TRP A 42 -6.29 -10.22 -8.52
N ALA A 43 -5.82 -10.58 -7.32
CA ALA A 43 -6.22 -11.81 -6.63
C ALA A 43 -7.00 -11.55 -5.34
N THR A 44 -6.57 -10.58 -4.52
CA THR A 44 -7.00 -10.47 -3.12
C THR A 44 -7.98 -9.33 -2.85
N ASP A 45 -8.17 -8.40 -3.80
CA ASP A 45 -9.01 -7.21 -3.60
C ASP A 45 -10.41 -7.60 -3.11
N TRP A 46 -11.04 -8.64 -3.67
CA TRP A 46 -12.42 -9.03 -3.36
C TRP A 46 -12.53 -10.21 -2.38
N LEU A 47 -11.45 -10.61 -1.72
CA LEU A 47 -11.51 -11.66 -0.71
C LEU A 47 -12.13 -11.14 0.60
N PRO A 48 -12.87 -12.00 1.34
CA PRO A 48 -13.23 -11.71 2.71
C PRO A 48 -11.97 -11.72 3.58
N VAL A 49 -11.84 -10.71 4.45
CA VAL A 49 -10.67 -10.53 5.33
C VAL A 49 -11.13 -10.22 6.75
N LEU A 50 -10.30 -10.59 7.73
CA LEU A 50 -10.45 -10.21 9.13
C LEU A 50 -10.13 -8.73 9.33
N GLY A 51 -10.38 -8.19 10.53
CA GLY A 51 -10.00 -6.81 10.85
C GLY A 51 -10.73 -5.74 10.02
N SER A 52 -11.90 -6.05 9.44
CA SER A 52 -12.69 -5.10 8.66
C SER A 52 -13.14 -3.87 9.46
N TYR A 53 -13.17 -3.98 10.79
CA TYR A 53 -13.41 -2.85 11.69
C TYR A 53 -12.35 -1.76 11.56
N ALA A 54 -11.09 -2.08 11.23
CA ALA A 54 -10.04 -1.07 11.02
C ALA A 54 -10.39 -0.15 9.85
N VAL A 55 -10.97 -0.70 8.78
CA VAL A 55 -11.50 0.09 7.65
C VAL A 55 -12.69 0.94 8.10
N ALA A 56 -13.64 0.37 8.84
CA ALA A 56 -14.80 1.11 9.36
C ALA A 56 -14.40 2.27 10.29
N ASN A 57 -13.38 2.05 11.11
CA ASN A 57 -12.79 3.05 12.01
C ASN A 57 -11.94 4.10 11.28
N ASN A 58 -11.76 3.96 9.96
CA ASN A 58 -10.93 4.83 9.12
C ASN A 58 -9.44 4.80 9.50
N GLU A 59 -8.96 3.70 10.07
CA GLU A 59 -7.55 3.53 10.40
C GLU A 59 -6.69 3.59 9.14
N ILE A 60 -7.18 3.07 8.00
CA ILE A 60 -6.47 3.04 6.71
C ILE A 60 -6.07 4.42 6.15
N ALA A 61 -6.70 5.50 6.62
CA ALA A 61 -6.42 6.88 6.20
C ALA A 61 -5.75 7.71 7.30
N GLN A 62 -5.44 7.11 8.46
CA GLN A 62 -4.73 7.81 9.52
C GLN A 62 -3.22 7.83 9.25
N PRO A 63 -2.53 8.94 9.55
CA PRO A 63 -1.10 9.06 9.34
C PRO A 63 -0.31 8.12 10.26
N GLU A 64 0.79 7.57 9.75
CA GLU A 64 1.73 6.76 10.55
C GLU A 64 2.96 7.61 10.91
N PRO A 65 3.35 7.70 12.20
CA PRO A 65 4.48 8.51 12.62
C PRO A 65 5.84 7.86 12.30
N GLY A 66 6.90 8.65 12.39
CA GLY A 66 8.29 8.16 12.30
C GLY A 66 8.89 8.18 10.90
N PHE A 67 8.19 8.77 9.93
CA PHE A 67 8.73 9.06 8.60
C PHE A 67 9.18 10.53 8.56
N VAL A 68 10.33 10.79 7.94
CA VAL A 68 10.80 12.15 7.71
C VAL A 68 11.24 12.29 6.26
N LEU A 69 10.68 13.29 5.59
CA LEU A 69 10.94 13.61 4.20
C LEU A 69 11.85 14.84 4.12
N TYR A 70 12.98 14.67 3.45
CA TYR A 70 13.95 15.73 3.16
C TYR A 70 13.91 16.02 1.67
N ASN A 71 13.26 17.10 1.26
CA ASN A 71 13.34 17.60 -0.11
C ASN A 71 14.68 18.32 -0.27
N ILE A 72 15.65 17.59 -0.81
CA ILE A 72 17.05 18.03 -0.92
C ILE A 72 17.15 19.19 -1.92
N THR A 73 16.37 19.16 -2.99
CA THR A 73 16.41 20.19 -4.03
C THR A 73 15.89 21.54 -3.51
N ASP A 74 14.81 21.55 -2.73
CA ASP A 74 14.20 22.79 -2.22
C ASP A 74 14.64 23.14 -0.78
N GLY A 75 15.43 22.30 -0.11
CA GLY A 75 15.88 22.56 1.26
C GLY A 75 14.76 22.48 2.32
N ILE A 76 13.73 21.69 2.06
CA ILE A 76 12.55 21.55 2.95
C ILE A 76 12.60 20.21 3.68
N MET A 77 12.33 20.24 4.99
CA MET A 77 12.13 19.06 5.82
C MET A 77 10.67 18.99 6.26
N ALA A 78 10.02 17.85 6.03
CA ALA A 78 8.67 17.55 6.47
C ALA A 78 8.67 16.28 7.34
N THR A 79 7.94 16.32 8.45
CA THR A 79 7.82 15.20 9.40
C THR A 79 6.53 14.40 9.21
N ASP A 80 5.70 14.83 8.27
CA ASP A 80 4.44 14.23 7.89
C ASP A 80 4.53 13.73 6.44
N VAL A 81 4.05 12.51 6.25
CA VAL A 81 4.00 11.83 4.97
C VAL A 81 2.62 11.19 4.86
N SER A 82 2.07 11.18 3.67
CA SER A 82 0.72 10.69 3.42
C SER A 82 0.58 9.24 3.88
N SER A 83 -0.52 9.00 4.58
CA SER A 83 -0.91 7.72 5.18
C SER A 83 -0.83 6.53 4.22
N TRP A 84 -1.20 6.72 2.96
CA TRP A 84 -1.12 5.64 1.97
C TRP A 84 0.32 5.32 1.59
N PHE A 85 1.17 6.33 1.47
CA PHE A 85 2.55 6.16 1.02
C PHE A 85 3.42 5.55 2.11
N THR A 86 3.22 5.92 3.38
CA THR A 86 3.90 5.27 4.51
C THR A 86 3.59 3.77 4.56
N ARG A 87 2.32 3.39 4.40
CA ARG A 87 1.90 1.97 4.34
C ARG A 87 2.47 1.25 3.12
N TRP A 88 2.54 1.90 1.97
CA TRP A 88 3.18 1.36 0.77
C TRP A 88 4.67 1.08 1.03
N LEU A 89 5.41 2.00 1.66
CA LEU A 89 6.81 1.80 2.02
C LEU A 89 7.03 0.64 3.00
N MET A 90 6.07 0.42 3.91
CA MET A 90 6.13 -0.68 4.88
C MET A 90 5.71 -2.03 4.29
N SER A 91 4.91 -2.03 3.23
CA SER A 91 4.39 -3.23 2.55
C SER A 91 5.47 -3.96 1.73
N PHE A 92 6.48 -3.23 1.25
CA PHE A 92 7.46 -3.79 0.32
C PHE A 92 8.88 -3.80 0.91
N PRO A 93 9.67 -4.86 0.64
CA PRO A 93 11.01 -4.98 1.20
C PRO A 93 11.96 -3.97 0.54
N LEU A 94 12.15 -2.83 1.20
CA LEU A 94 13.11 -1.82 0.77
C LEU A 94 14.53 -2.19 1.21
N THR A 95 15.49 -1.98 0.31
CA THR A 95 16.92 -2.18 0.56
C THR A 95 17.51 -0.96 1.25
N TYR A 96 18.47 -1.16 2.15
CA TYR A 96 19.05 -0.07 2.95
C TYR A 96 19.74 0.98 2.05
N THR A 97 19.23 2.22 2.04
CA THR A 97 19.77 3.40 1.34
C THR A 97 19.91 3.33 -0.19
N ALA A 98 19.91 2.16 -0.81
CA ALA A 98 20.12 1.98 -2.25
C ALA A 98 18.85 2.10 -3.09
N THR A 99 17.67 1.99 -2.46
CA THR A 99 16.39 2.01 -3.17
C THR A 99 16.03 3.41 -3.64
N THR A 100 15.73 3.53 -4.94
CA THR A 100 15.26 4.75 -5.60
C THR A 100 13.85 4.51 -6.14
N ILE A 101 12.92 5.39 -5.77
CA ILE A 101 11.53 5.38 -6.22
C ILE A 101 11.35 6.54 -7.20
N ARG A 102 10.95 6.26 -8.42
CA ARG A 102 10.61 7.29 -9.41
C ARG A 102 9.08 7.43 -9.50
N LEU A 103 8.61 8.64 -9.30
CA LEU A 103 7.20 9.00 -9.38
C LEU A 103 6.88 9.43 -10.81
N GLY A 104 5.97 8.70 -11.45
CA GLY A 104 5.46 8.98 -12.79
C GLY A 104 3.96 9.26 -12.78
N MET A 105 3.51 10.10 -13.71
CA MET A 105 2.08 10.36 -13.98
C MET A 105 1.57 9.56 -15.19
N ASP A 106 2.39 8.68 -15.75
CA ASP A 106 2.11 7.83 -16.91
C ASP A 106 1.39 6.53 -16.53
N GLY A 107 0.75 6.49 -15.36
CA GLY A 107 -0.10 5.38 -14.95
C GLY A 107 -1.18 5.11 -15.98
N ARG A 108 -1.38 3.82 -16.29
CA ARG A 108 -2.42 3.38 -17.22
C ARG A 108 -3.56 2.73 -16.42
N PRO A 109 -4.82 2.98 -16.82
CA PRO A 109 -5.93 2.24 -16.26
C PRO A 109 -5.70 0.74 -16.48
N ARG A 110 -5.96 -0.05 -15.45
CA ARG A 110 -5.72 -1.49 -15.51
C ARG A 110 -6.70 -2.16 -16.48
N PRO A 111 -6.31 -3.29 -17.11
CA PRO A 111 -7.21 -4.03 -17.98
C PRO A 111 -8.43 -4.50 -17.18
N ALA A 112 -9.62 -4.40 -17.78
CA ALA A 112 -10.87 -4.89 -17.17
C ALA A 112 -10.77 -6.36 -16.74
N LEU A 113 -9.96 -7.17 -17.43
CA LEU A 113 -9.70 -8.56 -17.09
C LEU A 113 -9.11 -8.75 -15.68
N HIS A 114 -8.28 -7.82 -15.20
CA HIS A 114 -7.70 -7.92 -13.85
C HIS A 114 -8.78 -7.72 -12.78
N TRP A 115 -9.66 -6.74 -12.99
CA TRP A 115 -10.81 -6.51 -12.12
C TRP A 115 -11.77 -7.69 -12.14
N ALA A 116 -12.07 -8.22 -13.33
CA ALA A 116 -12.92 -9.39 -13.49
C ALA A 116 -12.32 -10.63 -12.80
N GLY A 117 -11.00 -10.82 -12.87
CA GLY A 117 -10.29 -11.91 -12.19
C GLY A 117 -10.42 -11.82 -10.66
N ALA A 118 -10.15 -10.65 -10.09
CA ALA A 118 -10.27 -10.44 -8.65
C ALA A 118 -11.71 -10.65 -8.17
N MET A 119 -12.69 -10.09 -8.89
CA MET A 119 -14.11 -10.28 -8.60
C MET A 119 -14.51 -11.75 -8.71
N ALA A 120 -14.07 -12.46 -9.75
CA ALA A 120 -14.36 -13.88 -9.90
C ALA A 120 -13.84 -14.70 -8.72
N ILE A 121 -12.60 -14.47 -8.27
CA ILE A 121 -12.02 -15.15 -7.09
C ILE A 121 -12.84 -14.85 -5.82
N GLY A 122 -13.17 -13.58 -5.57
CA GLY A 122 -13.96 -13.16 -4.41
C GLY A 122 -15.38 -13.73 -4.42
N PHE A 123 -16.07 -13.66 -5.56
CA PHE A 123 -17.41 -14.22 -5.72
C PHE A 123 -17.41 -15.75 -5.63
N SER A 124 -16.43 -16.43 -6.22
CA SER A 124 -16.29 -17.88 -6.08
C SER A 124 -16.09 -18.28 -4.62
N THR A 125 -15.24 -17.58 -3.88
CA THR A 125 -15.03 -17.83 -2.44
C THR A 125 -16.35 -17.65 -1.66
N THR A 126 -17.06 -16.55 -1.90
CA THR A 126 -18.34 -16.25 -1.24
C THR A 126 -19.44 -17.25 -1.64
N ALA A 127 -19.49 -17.66 -2.91
CA ALA A 127 -20.47 -18.61 -3.43
C ALA A 127 -20.26 -20.01 -2.82
N VAL A 128 -19.01 -20.44 -2.66
CA VAL A 128 -18.69 -21.71 -1.99
C VAL A 128 -19.19 -21.68 -0.54
N LEU A 129 -18.90 -20.61 0.23
CA LEU A 129 -19.43 -20.45 1.59
C LEU A 129 -20.97 -20.52 1.61
N LEU A 130 -21.62 -19.80 0.69
CA LEU A 130 -23.09 -19.76 0.59
C LEU A 130 -23.68 -21.15 0.29
N VAL A 131 -23.11 -21.88 -0.66
CA VAL A 131 -23.57 -23.24 -1.01
C VAL A 131 -23.50 -24.17 0.20
N PHE A 132 -22.43 -24.13 0.98
CA PHE A 132 -22.34 -24.93 2.20
C PHE A 132 -23.41 -24.56 3.22
N THR A 133 -23.65 -23.26 3.45
CA THR A 133 -24.66 -22.82 4.41
C THR A 133 -26.09 -23.25 4.02
N ILE A 134 -26.41 -23.25 2.71
CA ILE A 134 -27.70 -23.74 2.19
C ILE A 134 -27.81 -25.25 2.35
N ILE A 135 -26.74 -25.99 2.04
CA ILE A 135 -26.75 -27.46 2.14
C ILE A 135 -26.89 -27.93 3.60
N THR A 136 -26.36 -27.17 4.56
CA THR A 136 -26.50 -27.43 6.00
C THR A 136 -27.79 -26.88 6.62
N ASP A 137 -28.63 -26.18 5.84
CA ASP A 137 -29.87 -25.52 6.29
C ASP A 137 -29.64 -24.52 7.45
N ASP A 138 -28.58 -23.71 7.35
CA ASP A 138 -28.15 -22.76 8.39
C ASP A 138 -28.49 -21.32 8.00
N ALA A 139 -29.64 -20.82 8.47
CA ALA A 139 -30.08 -19.44 8.26
C ALA A 139 -29.11 -18.40 8.84
N TRP A 140 -28.48 -18.67 9.98
CA TRP A 140 -27.47 -17.76 10.56
C TRP A 140 -26.21 -17.75 9.71
N GLY A 141 -25.81 -18.91 9.16
CA GLY A 141 -24.72 -19.04 8.20
C GLY A 141 -24.95 -18.23 6.92
N ILE A 142 -26.16 -18.24 6.36
CA ILE A 142 -26.52 -17.41 5.20
C ILE A 142 -26.39 -15.92 5.53
N ALA A 143 -26.91 -15.49 6.69
CA ALA A 143 -26.78 -14.10 7.14
C ALA A 143 -25.32 -13.69 7.36
N ASN A 144 -24.48 -14.59 7.87
CA ASN A 144 -23.05 -14.39 8.03
C ASN A 144 -22.34 -14.18 6.68
N VAL A 145 -22.60 -15.04 5.69
CA VAL A 145 -22.00 -14.90 4.35
C VAL A 145 -22.46 -13.61 3.67
N ALA A 146 -23.74 -13.22 3.82
CA ALA A 146 -24.24 -11.95 3.32
C ALA A 146 -23.51 -10.75 3.97
N ALA A 147 -23.34 -10.77 5.30
CA ALA A 147 -22.60 -9.73 6.01
C ALA A 147 -21.13 -9.65 5.55
N MET A 148 -20.45 -10.80 5.33
CA MET A 148 -19.11 -10.85 4.76
C MET A 148 -19.06 -10.22 3.36
N ALA A 149 -20.01 -10.55 2.48
CA ALA A 149 -20.09 -9.99 1.14
C ALA A 149 -20.29 -8.46 1.15
N PHE A 150 -21.18 -7.97 2.00
CA PHE A 150 -21.36 -6.52 2.19
C PHE A 150 -20.11 -5.85 2.75
N SER A 151 -19.39 -6.50 3.67
CA SER A 151 -18.13 -5.99 4.22
C SER A 151 -17.08 -5.80 3.13
N VAL A 152 -16.93 -6.79 2.25
CA VAL A 152 -16.03 -6.70 1.07
C VAL A 152 -16.44 -5.54 0.16
N LEU A 153 -17.73 -5.42 -0.17
CA LEU A 153 -18.23 -4.34 -1.03
C LEU A 153 -17.95 -2.95 -0.45
N LEU A 154 -18.30 -2.73 0.83
CA LEU A 154 -18.10 -1.44 1.49
C LEU A 154 -16.62 -1.07 1.57
N ARG A 155 -15.75 -2.04 1.89
CA ARG A 155 -14.29 -1.87 1.86
C ARG A 155 -13.80 -1.45 0.47
N GLN A 156 -14.29 -2.09 -0.59
CA GLN A 156 -13.94 -1.74 -1.97
C GLN A 156 -14.38 -0.33 -2.35
N LEU A 157 -15.60 0.07 -1.98
CA LEU A 157 -16.09 1.42 -2.22
C LEU A 157 -15.25 2.47 -1.48
N MET A 158 -14.87 2.21 -0.22
CA MET A 158 -14.03 3.10 0.57
C MET A 158 -12.62 3.23 0.00
N ALA A 159 -11.97 2.12 -0.34
CA ALA A 159 -10.64 2.15 -0.97
C ALA A 159 -10.67 2.87 -2.33
N SER A 160 -11.73 2.66 -3.12
CA SER A 160 -11.94 3.35 -4.39
C SER A 160 -12.07 4.87 -4.25
N GLN A 161 -12.74 5.36 -3.21
CA GLN A 161 -12.84 6.81 -2.92
C GLN A 161 -11.47 7.43 -2.62
N LEU A 162 -10.60 6.72 -1.90
CA LEU A 162 -9.24 7.20 -1.60
C LEU A 162 -8.35 7.17 -2.85
N ARG A 163 -8.38 6.07 -3.61
CA ARG A 163 -7.66 5.94 -4.89
C ARG A 163 -8.08 7.01 -5.90
N SER A 164 -9.39 7.26 -6.02
CA SER A 164 -9.94 8.30 -6.90
C SER A 164 -9.51 9.71 -6.50
N SER A 165 -9.21 9.94 -5.22
CA SER A 165 -8.68 11.22 -4.75
C SER A 165 -7.27 11.46 -5.31
N ILE A 166 -6.41 10.45 -5.22
CA ILE A 166 -5.05 10.51 -5.80
C ILE A 166 -5.15 10.72 -7.31
N ASP A 167 -6.01 9.95 -8.00
CA ASP A 167 -6.18 10.08 -9.45
C ASP A 167 -6.61 11.49 -9.86
N LYS A 168 -7.56 12.10 -9.14
CA LYS A 168 -7.99 13.50 -9.38
C LYS A 168 -6.88 14.50 -9.12
N THR A 169 -6.10 14.30 -8.05
CA THR A 169 -4.94 15.15 -7.77
C THR A 169 -3.93 15.06 -8.91
N ILE A 170 -3.61 13.87 -9.41
CA ILE A 170 -2.69 13.71 -10.53
C ILE A 170 -3.24 14.34 -11.82
N GLU A 171 -4.54 14.16 -12.11
CA GLU A 171 -5.19 14.80 -13.27
C GLU A 171 -5.05 16.33 -13.24
N ASN A 172 -5.26 16.96 -12.08
CA ASN A 172 -5.11 18.40 -11.93
C ASN A 172 -3.66 18.89 -12.08
N LEU A 173 -2.67 17.99 -11.94
CA LEU A 173 -1.24 18.32 -12.03
C LEU A 173 -0.63 18.04 -13.41
N GLN A 174 -1.36 17.40 -14.32
CA GLN A 174 -0.81 17.06 -15.65
C GLN A 174 -0.42 18.30 -16.46
N ASP A 175 -1.13 19.41 -16.28
CA ASP A 175 -0.90 20.65 -17.01
C ASP A 175 0.33 21.42 -16.50
N ASP A 176 0.61 21.36 -15.19
CA ASP A 176 1.80 21.97 -14.56
C ASP A 176 2.34 21.09 -13.43
N PRO A 177 3.18 20.08 -13.75
CA PRO A 177 3.73 19.19 -12.74
C PRO A 177 4.84 19.84 -11.90
N GLY A 178 5.33 21.03 -12.29
CA GLY A 178 6.49 21.67 -11.69
C GLY A 178 7.82 20.99 -12.05
N ALA A 179 8.91 21.54 -11.50
CA ALA A 179 10.26 21.01 -11.72
C ALA A 179 10.49 19.69 -10.96
N ASP A 180 11.39 18.85 -11.48
CA ASP A 180 11.83 17.64 -10.79
C ASP A 180 12.61 17.98 -9.52
N VAL A 181 12.32 17.25 -8.45
CA VAL A 181 12.95 17.38 -7.13
C VAL A 181 13.49 16.03 -6.66
N LYS A 182 14.57 16.10 -5.88
CA LYS A 182 15.20 14.94 -5.24
C LYS A 182 14.87 14.94 -3.76
N ILE A 183 14.41 13.79 -3.30
CA ILE A 183 13.96 13.60 -1.93
C ILE A 183 14.71 12.46 -1.31
N PHE A 184 15.13 12.67 -0.07
CA PHE A 184 15.65 11.65 0.80
C PHE A 184 14.63 11.41 1.92
N LEU A 185 14.17 10.17 2.09
CA LEU A 185 13.16 9.83 3.07
C LEU A 185 13.70 8.81 4.06
N THR A 186 13.63 9.10 5.35
CA THR A 186 14.00 8.17 6.43
C THR A 186 12.76 7.48 7.00
N LEU A 187 12.86 6.17 7.21
CA LEU A 187 11.80 5.32 7.74
C LEU A 187 11.98 5.09 9.25
N PRO A 188 10.92 4.67 9.98
CA PRO A 188 10.99 4.40 11.41
C PRO A 188 12.01 3.33 11.81
N ASN A 189 12.36 2.42 10.89
CA ASN A 189 13.33 1.34 11.10
C ASN A 189 14.78 1.76 10.80
N GLY A 190 15.05 3.05 10.57
CA GLY A 190 16.37 3.59 10.26
C GLY A 190 16.87 3.32 8.84
N LYS A 191 16.05 2.70 7.98
CA LYS A 191 16.28 2.66 6.53
C LYS A 191 16.01 4.03 5.93
N ALA A 192 16.57 4.28 4.76
CA ALA A 192 16.21 5.45 3.96
C ALA A 192 16.04 5.07 2.49
N VAL A 193 15.22 5.84 1.80
CA VAL A 193 14.95 5.70 0.37
C VAL A 193 15.13 7.04 -0.33
N THR A 194 15.53 6.97 -1.59
CA THR A 194 15.55 8.12 -2.48
C THR A 194 14.24 8.16 -3.25
N ILE A 195 13.62 9.33 -3.35
CA ILE A 195 12.44 9.55 -4.18
C ILE A 195 12.77 10.63 -5.21
N LEU A 196 12.45 10.36 -6.46
CA LEU A 196 12.62 11.28 -7.59
C LEU A 196 11.24 11.51 -8.21
N GLY A 197 10.86 12.76 -8.43
CA GLY A 197 9.58 13.07 -9.04
C GLY A 197 9.38 14.57 -9.17
N SER A 198 8.26 14.97 -9.75
CA SER A 198 7.93 16.39 -9.88
C SER A 198 7.53 16.98 -8.53
N ARG A 199 7.86 18.26 -8.32
CA ARG A 199 7.56 19.00 -7.08
C ARG A 199 6.09 18.89 -6.69
N GLN A 200 5.18 19.01 -7.67
CA GLN A 200 3.75 19.02 -7.37
C GLN A 200 3.23 17.64 -6.93
N ILE A 201 3.75 16.54 -7.47
CA ILE A 201 3.35 15.19 -7.00
C ILE A 201 3.78 15.01 -5.54
N VAL A 202 4.96 15.49 -5.20
CA VAL A 202 5.50 15.37 -3.83
C VAL A 202 4.62 16.14 -2.86
N VAL A 203 4.35 17.41 -3.14
CA VAL A 203 3.57 18.27 -2.24
C VAL A 203 2.13 17.78 -2.13
N ASN A 204 1.47 17.47 -3.26
CA ASN A 204 0.03 17.20 -3.27
C ASN A 204 -0.34 15.71 -3.10
N CYS A 205 0.59 14.77 -3.25
CA CYS A 205 0.30 13.33 -3.09
C CYS A 205 1.13 12.66 -1.99
N ILE A 206 2.40 13.06 -1.81
CA ILE A 206 3.30 12.44 -0.82
C ILE A 206 3.23 13.15 0.53
N LEU A 207 3.12 14.48 0.55
CA LEU A 207 3.01 15.27 1.78
C LEU A 207 1.56 15.55 2.18
N THR A 208 0.61 15.33 1.26
CA THR A 208 -0.83 15.57 1.52
C THR A 208 -1.58 14.24 1.56
N ASP A 209 -2.32 14.01 2.65
CA ASP A 209 -3.15 12.82 2.80
C ASP A 209 -4.25 12.71 1.73
N ALA A 210 -4.47 11.48 1.25
CA ALA A 210 -5.58 11.18 0.36
C ALA A 210 -6.91 11.37 1.10
N ARG A 211 -7.71 12.33 0.65
CA ARG A 211 -9.02 12.62 1.24
C ARG A 211 -10.13 12.06 0.36
N PRO A 212 -11.18 11.42 0.92
CA PRO A 212 -12.26 10.89 0.09
C PRO A 212 -12.89 11.99 -0.76
N VAL A 213 -13.12 11.69 -2.04
CA VAL A 213 -13.73 12.62 -3.01
C VAL A 213 -15.06 13.18 -2.50
N SER A 214 -15.84 12.32 -1.84
CA SER A 214 -17.16 12.65 -1.30
C SER A 214 -17.21 12.36 0.21
N PRO A 215 -16.86 13.32 1.09
CA PRO A 215 -16.75 13.06 2.54
C PRO A 215 -18.03 12.52 3.18
N ARG A 216 -19.21 13.02 2.76
CA ARG A 216 -20.51 12.55 3.26
C ARG A 216 -20.79 11.09 2.87
N TYR A 217 -20.56 10.75 1.61
CA TYR A 217 -20.74 9.39 1.11
C TYR A 217 -19.77 8.43 1.81
N TYR A 218 -18.50 8.84 1.97
CA TYR A 218 -17.50 8.07 2.68
C TYR A 218 -17.87 7.82 4.15
N TYR A 219 -18.39 8.83 4.84
CA TYR A 219 -18.90 8.69 6.21
C TYR A 219 -20.08 7.70 6.29
N LEU A 220 -21.03 7.75 5.35
CA LEU A 220 -22.14 6.79 5.29
C LEU A 220 -21.63 5.35 5.08
N MET A 221 -20.64 5.15 4.22
CA MET A 221 -20.01 3.83 4.02
C MET A 221 -19.32 3.33 5.28
N ARG A 222 -18.70 4.22 6.08
CA ARG A 222 -18.11 3.86 7.38
C ARG A 222 -19.15 3.42 8.39
N VAL A 223 -20.25 4.16 8.52
CA VAL A 223 -21.37 3.79 9.41
C VAL A 223 -21.98 2.45 8.98
N ALA A 224 -22.20 2.26 7.68
CA ALA A 224 -22.65 0.99 7.14
C ALA A 224 -21.66 -0.15 7.43
N SER A 225 -20.35 0.12 7.33
CA SER A 225 -19.30 -0.88 7.63
C SER A 225 -19.33 -1.32 9.09
N TRP A 226 -19.56 -0.39 10.02
CA TRP A 226 -19.76 -0.71 11.44
C TRP A 226 -21.00 -1.57 11.69
N ALA A 227 -22.13 -1.23 11.05
CA ALA A 227 -23.36 -2.01 11.16
C ALA A 227 -23.17 -3.43 10.60
N VAL A 228 -22.54 -3.55 9.43
CA VAL A 228 -22.23 -4.84 8.80
C VAL A 228 -21.23 -5.65 9.62
N PHE A 229 -20.22 -5.03 10.23
CA PHE A 229 -19.30 -5.68 11.15
C PHE A 229 -20.03 -6.25 12.37
N GLY A 230 -20.93 -5.47 12.99
CA GLY A 230 -21.76 -5.95 14.10
C GLY A 230 -22.68 -7.11 13.70
N ALA A 231 -23.31 -7.02 12.53
CA ALA A 231 -24.13 -8.11 11.99
C ALA A 231 -23.29 -9.37 11.72
N HIS A 232 -22.11 -9.23 11.13
CA HIS A 232 -21.18 -10.34 10.90
C HIS A 232 -20.77 -11.01 12.21
N ALA A 233 -20.39 -10.24 13.24
CA ALA A 233 -20.02 -10.74 14.55
C ALA A 233 -21.13 -11.57 15.21
N ILE A 234 -22.36 -11.06 15.21
CA ILE A 234 -23.52 -11.75 15.79
C ILE A 234 -23.86 -13.01 14.99
N THR A 235 -23.99 -12.88 13.66
CA THR A 235 -24.39 -13.99 12.80
C THR A 235 -23.37 -15.11 12.78
N LEU A 236 -22.07 -14.80 12.80
CA LEU A 236 -21.00 -15.80 12.93
C LEU A 236 -21.12 -16.56 14.25
N GLY A 237 -21.30 -15.85 15.38
CA GLY A 237 -21.45 -16.48 16.70
C GLY A 237 -22.68 -17.39 16.82
N MET A 238 -23.76 -17.08 16.07
CA MET A 238 -25.00 -17.86 16.06
C MET A 238 -25.05 -18.96 14.98
N SER A 239 -24.08 -18.97 14.06
CA SER A 239 -23.98 -19.99 12.99
C SER A 239 -23.61 -21.35 13.57
N THR A 240 -23.92 -22.42 12.84
CA THR A 240 -23.46 -23.78 13.17
C THR A 240 -21.93 -23.85 13.21
N LEU A 241 -21.37 -24.70 14.06
CA LEU A 241 -19.91 -24.81 14.23
C LEU A 241 -19.19 -25.11 12.91
N PHE A 242 -19.80 -25.95 12.07
CA PHE A 242 -19.26 -26.26 10.74
C PHE A 242 -19.10 -25.00 9.87
N ASN A 243 -20.14 -24.18 9.77
CA ASN A 243 -20.10 -22.94 8.99
C ASN A 243 -19.21 -21.87 9.64
N GLN A 244 -19.11 -21.84 10.98
CA GLN A 244 -18.15 -20.99 11.69
C GLN A 244 -16.71 -21.32 11.27
N ILE A 245 -16.31 -22.58 11.36
CA ILE A 245 -14.95 -23.01 10.99
C ILE A 245 -14.65 -22.67 9.54
N PHE A 246 -15.59 -22.96 8.63
CA PHE A 246 -15.39 -22.71 7.22
C PHE A 246 -15.27 -21.22 6.89
N SER A 247 -16.08 -20.38 7.52
CA SER A 247 -16.01 -18.92 7.40
C SER A 247 -14.69 -18.36 7.96
N VAL A 248 -14.27 -18.85 9.13
CA VAL A 248 -13.00 -18.45 9.77
C VAL A 248 -11.80 -18.85 8.90
N VAL A 249 -11.80 -20.05 8.31
CA VAL A 249 -10.74 -20.49 7.38
C VAL A 249 -10.69 -19.60 6.15
N ALA A 250 -11.84 -19.28 5.54
CA ALA A 250 -11.89 -18.40 4.38
C ALA A 250 -11.38 -16.98 4.72
N LEU A 251 -11.77 -16.45 5.88
CA LEU A 251 -11.32 -15.15 6.38
C LEU A 251 -9.82 -15.14 6.67
N LEU A 252 -9.28 -16.16 7.35
CA LEU A 252 -7.85 -16.28 7.65
C LEU A 252 -7.03 -16.40 6.37
N LEU A 253 -7.46 -17.23 5.42
CA LEU A 253 -6.77 -17.40 4.14
C LEU A 253 -6.79 -16.11 3.33
N GLY A 254 -7.94 -15.44 3.23
CA GLY A 254 -8.06 -14.15 2.56
C GLY A 254 -7.17 -13.08 3.21
N THR A 255 -7.14 -13.02 4.54
CA THR A 255 -6.29 -12.11 5.32
C THR A 255 -4.82 -12.39 5.07
N TYR A 256 -4.40 -13.65 5.14
CA TYR A 256 -3.02 -14.06 4.89
C TYR A 256 -2.57 -13.72 3.47
N LEU A 257 -3.37 -14.06 2.45
CA LEU A 257 -3.04 -13.75 1.06
C LEU A 257 -2.94 -12.24 0.82
N THR A 258 -3.83 -11.46 1.43
CA THR A 258 -3.83 -10.00 1.37
C THR A 258 -2.61 -9.42 2.07
N ALA A 259 -2.27 -9.89 3.27
CA ALA A 259 -1.10 -9.46 4.03
C ALA A 259 0.23 -9.86 3.38
N ALA A 260 0.24 -10.96 2.64
CA ALA A 260 1.38 -11.40 1.84
C ALA A 260 1.51 -10.64 0.50
N HIS A 261 0.62 -9.67 0.21
CA HIS A 261 0.61 -8.88 -1.01
C HIS A 261 0.55 -9.74 -2.29
N VAL A 262 -0.20 -10.84 -2.24
CA VAL A 262 -0.34 -11.76 -3.39
C VAL A 262 -1.15 -11.07 -4.48
N GLY A 263 -0.52 -10.89 -5.64
CA GLY A 263 -1.15 -10.28 -6.81
C GLY A 263 -1.17 -8.75 -6.82
N ASP A 264 -0.52 -8.10 -5.85
CA ASP A 264 -0.39 -6.64 -5.79
C ASP A 264 0.48 -6.12 -6.94
N SER A 265 -0.03 -5.14 -7.70
CA SER A 265 0.81 -4.41 -8.66
C SER A 265 1.41 -3.17 -8.01
N ARG A 266 2.57 -3.39 -7.40
CA ARG A 266 3.31 -2.45 -6.53
C ARG A 266 3.60 -1.10 -7.19
N GLU A 267 3.75 -1.10 -8.51
CA GLU A 267 4.10 0.09 -9.29
C GLU A 267 2.92 1.03 -9.55
N ALA A 268 1.68 0.63 -9.30
CA ALA A 268 0.51 1.43 -9.71
C ALA A 268 -0.41 1.72 -8.53
N ILE A 269 -0.56 3.02 -8.21
CA ILE A 269 -1.46 3.54 -7.19
C ILE A 269 -2.61 4.28 -7.89
N GLY A 270 -3.83 3.90 -7.56
CA GLY A 270 -4.99 4.32 -8.35
C GLY A 270 -4.86 3.84 -9.80
N THR A 271 -5.19 4.71 -10.74
CA THR A 271 -5.08 4.49 -12.18
C THR A 271 -4.04 5.37 -12.85
N ARG A 272 -3.60 6.44 -12.19
CA ARG A 272 -2.74 7.48 -12.77
C ARG A 272 -1.32 7.56 -12.19
N LEU A 273 -1.13 7.24 -10.91
CA LEU A 273 0.16 7.37 -10.25
C LEU A 273 1.00 6.09 -10.42
N ARG A 274 2.23 6.26 -10.91
CA ARG A 274 3.19 5.17 -11.07
C ARG A 274 4.41 5.35 -10.17
N LEU A 275 4.84 4.27 -9.52
CA LEU A 275 6.03 4.20 -8.68
C LEU A 275 6.96 3.15 -9.28
N GLU A 276 7.95 3.59 -10.05
CA GLU A 276 9.00 2.70 -10.54
C GLU A 276 10.05 2.54 -9.44
N VAL A 277 10.31 1.31 -9.02
CA VAL A 277 11.22 1.01 -7.91
C VAL A 277 12.49 0.37 -8.44
N ASP A 278 13.60 1.06 -8.24
CA ASP A 278 14.92 0.52 -8.44
C ASP A 278 15.51 0.17 -7.07
N MET A 279 15.64 -1.13 -6.78
CA MET A 279 16.11 -1.60 -5.48
C MET A 279 17.57 -1.22 -5.19
N GLY A 280 18.35 -0.91 -6.23
CA GLY A 280 19.79 -0.76 -6.16
C GLY A 280 20.51 -2.06 -5.77
N ASP A 281 21.81 -1.94 -5.50
CA ASP A 281 22.62 -3.07 -5.04
C ASP A 281 22.59 -3.15 -3.50
N PRO A 282 22.14 -4.28 -2.92
CA PRO A 282 22.07 -4.46 -1.47
C PRO A 282 23.43 -4.49 -0.78
N ALA A 283 24.53 -4.71 -1.51
CA ALA A 283 25.88 -4.68 -0.95
C ALA A 283 26.40 -3.25 -0.77
N TRP A 284 25.69 -2.23 -1.26
CA TRP A 284 26.16 -0.86 -1.16
C TRP A 284 26.10 -0.33 0.27
N PHE A 285 27.23 0.22 0.70
CA PHE A 285 27.30 1.09 1.85
C PHE A 285 26.70 2.47 1.53
N ARG A 286 26.58 3.33 2.55
CA ARG A 286 26.02 4.68 2.39
C ARG A 286 26.68 5.56 1.29
N PRO A 287 28.03 5.63 1.13
CA PRO A 287 28.62 6.57 0.17
C PRO A 287 28.24 6.31 -1.30
N PRO A 288 28.26 5.06 -1.82
CA PRO A 288 27.71 4.75 -3.15
C PRO A 288 26.23 5.13 -3.31
N ALA A 289 25.41 4.85 -2.30
CA ALA A 289 23.99 5.20 -2.32
C ALA A 289 23.76 6.71 -2.39
N TYR A 290 24.51 7.52 -1.62
CA TYR A 290 24.44 8.97 -1.73
C TYR A 290 25.01 9.50 -3.05
N ALA A 291 26.07 8.88 -3.58
CA ALA A 291 26.64 9.29 -4.87
C ALA A 291 25.64 9.13 -6.03
N ARG A 292 24.75 8.14 -5.93
CA ARG A 292 23.67 7.89 -6.89
C ARG A 292 22.63 9.02 -6.96
N LEU A 293 22.44 9.79 -5.89
CA LEU A 293 21.57 10.99 -5.91
C LEU A 293 22.07 12.08 -6.87
N ASN A 294 23.34 12.00 -7.29
CA ASN A 294 23.99 12.97 -8.16
C ASN A 294 23.72 14.41 -7.71
N MET A 295 24.01 14.69 -6.43
CA MET A 295 23.65 15.96 -5.79
C MET A 295 24.48 17.13 -6.32
N SER A 296 23.86 18.30 -6.42
CA SER A 296 24.56 19.57 -6.59
C SER A 296 25.30 19.99 -5.30
N PRO A 297 26.24 20.94 -5.35
CA PRO A 297 26.91 21.44 -4.15
C PRO A 297 25.94 21.97 -3.09
N ALA A 298 24.88 22.67 -3.51
CA ALA A 298 23.84 23.18 -2.60
C ALA A 298 23.01 22.04 -1.97
N GLU A 299 22.65 21.04 -2.78
CA GLU A 299 21.94 19.84 -2.30
C GLU A 299 22.77 19.08 -1.24
N GLU A 300 24.09 18.99 -1.43
CA GLU A 300 24.99 18.42 -0.42
C GLU A 300 25.04 19.24 0.87
N GLU A 301 25.00 20.58 0.78
CA GLU A 301 24.97 21.44 1.96
C GLU A 301 23.70 21.23 2.78
N HIS A 302 22.54 21.09 2.13
CA HIS A 302 21.29 20.74 2.81
C HIS A 302 21.42 19.40 3.57
N MET A 303 21.99 18.38 2.93
CA MET A 303 22.20 17.07 3.54
C MET A 303 23.18 17.09 4.72
N VAL A 304 24.22 17.91 4.66
CA VAL A 304 25.14 18.11 5.79
C VAL A 304 24.45 18.87 6.93
N HIS A 305 23.67 19.89 6.61
CA HIS A 305 22.93 20.68 7.59
C HIS A 305 21.95 19.81 8.39
N TRP A 306 21.25 18.89 7.73
CA TRP A 306 20.36 17.91 8.39
C TRP A 306 21.10 16.72 9.01
N SER A 307 22.44 16.72 9.04
CA SER A 307 23.26 15.62 9.56
C SER A 307 23.02 14.28 8.86
N MET A 308 22.51 14.29 7.63
CA MET A 308 22.33 13.11 6.79
C MET A 308 23.64 12.69 6.11
N MET A 309 24.52 13.66 5.83
CA MET A 309 25.89 13.43 5.40
C MET A 309 26.88 13.87 6.50
N PRO A 310 28.06 13.23 6.60
CA PRO A 310 29.08 13.65 7.55
C PRO A 310 29.53 15.10 7.34
N GLN A 311 29.94 15.74 8.44
CA GLN A 311 30.55 17.07 8.40
C GLN A 311 31.74 17.10 7.43
N ARG A 312 31.98 18.27 6.81
CA ARG A 312 33.04 18.45 5.80
C ARG A 312 34.45 18.16 6.34
N SER A 313 34.63 18.12 7.66
CA SER A 313 35.86 17.70 8.33
C SER A 313 36.20 16.21 8.15
N ASN A 314 35.23 15.34 7.83
CA ASN A 314 35.48 13.92 7.57
C ASN A 314 35.97 13.68 6.13
N THR A 315 37.22 14.04 5.87
CA THR A 315 37.83 13.95 4.52
C THR A 315 37.79 12.55 3.94
N TRP A 316 38.04 11.52 4.75
CA TRP A 316 38.00 10.11 4.33
C TRP A 316 36.66 9.72 3.68
N TRP A 317 35.54 10.15 4.27
CA TRP A 317 34.21 9.86 3.74
C TRP A 317 33.96 10.60 2.43
N TRP A 318 34.31 11.90 2.38
CA TRP A 318 34.09 12.75 1.21
C TRP A 318 34.92 12.31 0.00
N GLU A 319 36.17 11.90 0.19
CA GLU A 319 37.00 11.33 -0.87
C GLU A 319 36.39 10.04 -1.46
N ARG A 320 35.82 9.18 -0.60
CA ARG A 320 35.16 7.96 -1.05
C ARG A 320 33.84 8.26 -1.79
N TYR A 321 33.05 9.19 -1.29
CA TYR A 321 31.83 9.66 -1.95
C TYR A 321 32.14 10.25 -3.35
N ARG A 322 33.13 11.14 -3.46
CA ARG A 322 33.54 11.74 -4.75
C ARG A 322 34.04 10.70 -5.75
N ARG A 323 34.84 9.73 -5.30
CA ARG A 323 35.30 8.62 -6.16
C ARG A 323 34.12 7.81 -6.72
N ASN A 324 33.13 7.49 -5.88
CA ASN A 324 31.94 6.78 -6.34
C ASN A 324 31.12 7.62 -7.32
N GLN A 325 30.94 8.92 -7.04
CA GLN A 325 30.24 9.84 -7.93
C GLN A 325 30.87 9.86 -9.33
N LEU A 326 32.20 9.98 -9.40
CA LEU A 326 32.94 9.94 -10.67
C LEU A 326 32.75 8.60 -11.40
N SER A 327 32.81 7.47 -10.69
CA SER A 327 32.61 6.15 -11.31
C SER A 327 31.20 5.98 -11.90
N ILE A 328 30.17 6.50 -11.22
CA ILE A 328 28.79 6.44 -11.69
C ILE A 328 28.62 7.32 -12.94
N LEU A 329 29.19 8.52 -12.93
CA LEU A 329 29.17 9.43 -14.09
C LEU A 329 29.86 8.81 -15.32
N GLN A 330 31.00 8.14 -15.12
CA GLN A 330 31.73 7.47 -16.20
C GLN A 330 30.97 6.26 -16.77
N GLN A 331 30.31 5.47 -15.92
CA GLN A 331 29.44 4.37 -16.35
C GLN A 331 28.24 4.87 -17.16
N ALA A 332 27.64 5.96 -16.73
CA ALA A 332 26.57 6.64 -17.45
C ALA A 332 27.00 7.12 -18.86
N GLU A 333 28.24 7.60 -19.01
CA GLU A 333 28.75 8.05 -20.32
C GLU A 333 29.07 6.88 -21.27
N CYS A 334 29.51 5.73 -20.75
CA CYS A 334 29.90 4.57 -21.57
C CYS A 334 28.72 3.66 -21.98
N GLN A 335 27.56 3.74 -21.31
CA GLN A 335 26.37 2.93 -21.60
C GLN A 335 25.11 3.80 -21.75
N PRO A 336 24.88 4.46 -22.90
CA PRO A 336 23.75 5.39 -23.10
C PRO A 336 22.36 4.74 -23.04
N SER A 337 22.27 3.40 -23.09
CA SER A 337 21.02 2.63 -22.93
C SER A 337 20.68 2.27 -21.48
N ASN A 338 21.57 2.55 -20.52
CA ASN A 338 21.35 2.28 -19.10
C ASN A 338 20.49 3.41 -18.47
N PRO A 339 19.45 3.12 -17.68
CA PRO A 339 18.62 4.16 -17.05
C PRO A 339 19.43 5.18 -16.22
N ALA A 340 20.57 4.80 -15.63
CA ALA A 340 21.48 5.72 -14.94
C ALA A 340 22.14 6.76 -15.88
N ALA A 341 22.27 6.43 -17.18
CA ALA A 341 22.86 7.30 -18.20
C ALA A 341 21.94 8.43 -18.67
N ARG A 342 20.61 8.20 -18.68
CA ARG A 342 19.62 9.24 -19.01
C ARG A 342 19.65 10.40 -18.00
N GLU A 343 19.91 10.09 -16.74
CA GLU A 343 19.87 11.03 -15.61
C GLU A 343 21.04 12.03 -15.63
N VAL A 344 22.24 11.56 -16.00
CA VAL A 344 23.45 12.41 -16.14
C VAL A 344 23.34 13.36 -17.33
N ARG A 345 22.68 12.96 -18.43
CA ARG A 345 22.48 13.83 -19.60
C ARG A 345 21.43 14.92 -19.38
N SER A 346 20.34 14.61 -18.66
CA SER A 346 19.29 15.61 -18.35
C SER A 346 19.84 16.78 -17.51
N THR A 347 20.77 16.49 -16.60
CA THR A 347 21.42 17.50 -15.75
C THR A 347 22.53 18.28 -16.46
N LYS A 348 23.31 17.65 -17.36
CA LYS A 348 24.32 18.36 -18.19
C LYS A 348 23.73 19.36 -19.20
N GLY A 349 22.45 19.23 -19.57
CA GLY A 349 21.78 20.14 -20.50
C GLY A 349 21.16 21.41 -19.87
N ARG A 350 21.32 21.62 -18.56
CA ARG A 350 20.77 22.77 -17.81
C ARG A 350 21.85 23.59 -17.09
N VAL A 351 23.04 23.72 -17.68
CA VAL A 351 24.04 24.73 -17.27
C VAL A 351 24.08 25.85 -18.29
#